data_AF-A0A7X1Z6G9-F1
#
_entry.id   AF-A0A7X1Z6G9-F1
#
_cell.length_a   1.000
_cell.length_b   1.000
_cell.length_c   1.000
_cell.angle_alpha   90.00
_cell.angle_beta   90.00
_cell.angle_gamma   90.00
#
_symmetry.space_group_name_H-M   'P 1'
#
loop_
_entity.id
_entity.type
_entity.pdbx_description
1 polymer ?
#
loop_
_entity_poly.entity_id
_entity_poly.type
_entity_poly.pdbx_seq_one_letter_code
_entity_poly.pdbx_strand_id
1 'polypeptide(L)'
;MKFEVKTEQRSTEYKDFPEGVHEATIARAQMTRTNDGMRNMIKLRITGENEESGFYNITFGDEMGEEQLMFVLTSIMNNGFDIPEEIDYDYNQETVDFLKNKPVYIEVKNKIYMGKTRGNITRVLNQEEFDALYEDE
;
A
#
# COMPACT_ATOMS: atom_id res chain seq x y z
N MET A 1 37.87 -20.60 18.02
CA MET A 1 36.95 -19.53 18.42
C MET A 1 35.70 -19.63 17.54
N LYS A 2 34.54 -19.93 18.13
CA LYS A 2 33.26 -19.94 17.41
C LYS A 2 32.71 -18.51 17.48
N PHE A 3 32.50 -17.88 16.34
CA PHE A 3 31.80 -16.61 16.28
C PHE A 3 30.31 -16.89 16.51
N GLU A 4 29.82 -16.51 17.68
CA GLU A 4 28.40 -16.44 17.96
C GLU A 4 27.85 -15.25 17.17
N VAL A 5 27.15 -15.54 16.07
CA VAL A 5 26.34 -14.53 15.40
C VAL A 5 25.19 -14.24 16.34
N LYS A 6 25.30 -13.18 17.15
CA LYS A 6 24.14 -12.58 17.80
C LYS A 6 23.20 -12.15 16.69
N THR A 7 22.20 -12.98 16.43
CA THR A 7 21.02 -12.59 15.66
C THR A 7 20.24 -11.68 16.61
N GLU A 8 20.66 -10.42 16.71
CA GLU A 8 19.75 -9.36 17.11
C GLU A 8 18.61 -9.44 16.10
N GLN A 9 17.50 -10.06 16.51
CA GLN A 9 16.23 -9.87 15.83
C GLN A 9 16.03 -8.35 15.84
N ARG A 10 16.29 -7.69 14.71
CA ARG A 10 15.82 -6.34 14.50
C ARG A 10 14.31 -6.43 14.62
N SER A 11 13.77 -6.14 15.80
CA SER A 11 12.36 -5.84 15.96
C SER A 11 12.15 -4.52 15.24
N THR A 12 11.95 -4.58 13.93
CA THR A 12 11.24 -3.51 13.24
C THR A 12 9.81 -3.57 13.77
N GLU A 13 9.59 -3.01 14.95
CA GLU A 13 8.25 -2.69 15.43
C GLU A 13 7.73 -1.61 14.48
N TYR A 14 7.13 -2.06 13.38
CA TYR A 14 6.37 -1.17 12.52
C TYR A 14 5.17 -0.71 13.33
N LYS A 15 4.97 0.60 13.41
CA LYS A 15 3.75 1.18 13.97
C LYS A 15 2.63 0.91 12.97
N ASP A 16 1.55 0.26 13.39
CA ASP A 16 0.37 0.10 12.53
C ASP A 16 -0.33 1.45 12.39
N PHE A 17 -0.96 1.69 11.23
CA PHE A 17 -1.84 2.85 11.08
C PHE A 17 -3.01 2.78 12.07
N PRO A 18 -3.40 3.91 12.70
CA PRO A 18 -4.68 3.96 13.40
C PRO A 18 -5.83 3.82 12.40
N GLU A 19 -6.99 3.41 12.90
CA GLU A 19 -8.21 3.40 12.10
C GLU A 19 -8.58 4.82 11.66
N GLY A 20 -9.06 4.94 10.43
CA GLY A 20 -9.44 6.20 9.81
C GLY A 20 -8.79 6.44 8.46
N VAL A 21 -8.87 7.67 7.96
CA VAL A 21 -8.24 8.07 6.69
C VAL A 21 -6.90 8.77 6.88
N HIS A 22 -5.95 8.50 5.98
CA HIS A 22 -4.57 9.01 6.09
C HIS A 22 -4.00 9.46 4.75
N GLU A 23 -3.23 10.54 4.77
CA GLU A 23 -2.24 10.82 3.74
C GLU A 23 -1.02 9.92 3.96
N ALA A 24 -0.52 9.29 2.90
CA ALA A 24 0.57 8.34 3.00
C ALA A 24 1.44 8.31 1.74
N THR A 25 2.55 7.59 1.79
CA THR A 25 3.47 7.41 0.64
C THR A 25 3.73 5.94 0.38
N ILE A 26 3.76 5.55 -0.89
CA ILE A 26 4.20 4.22 -1.35
C ILE A 26 5.73 4.13 -1.23
N ALA A 27 6.23 3.77 -0.04
CA ALA A 27 7.67 3.62 0.21
C ALA A 27 8.32 2.49 -0.60
N ARG A 28 7.54 1.46 -0.99
CA ARG A 28 8.03 0.36 -1.83
C ARG A 28 6.91 -0.27 -2.63
N ALA A 29 7.15 -0.54 -3.91
CA ALA A 29 6.31 -1.40 -4.74
C ALA A 29 7.14 -2.60 -5.22
N GLN A 30 6.52 -3.79 -5.27
CA GLN A 30 7.19 -5.01 -5.71
C GLN A 30 6.24 -5.95 -6.45
N MET A 31 6.71 -6.51 -7.55
CA MET A 31 6.08 -7.66 -8.20
C MET A 31 6.24 -8.90 -7.32
N THR A 32 5.14 -9.61 -7.10
CA THR A 32 5.08 -10.82 -6.28
C THR A 32 3.89 -11.69 -6.71
N ARG A 33 3.55 -12.71 -5.90
CA ARG A 33 2.41 -13.58 -6.13
C ARG A 33 1.59 -13.73 -4.85
N THR A 34 0.34 -14.12 -5.01
CA THR A 34 -0.52 -14.56 -3.91
C THR A 34 0.11 -15.72 -3.14
N ASN A 35 -0.31 -15.94 -1.89
CA ASN A 35 0.26 -16.98 -1.03
C ASN A 35 0.12 -18.40 -1.61
N ASP A 36 -0.94 -18.65 -2.40
CA ASP A 36 -1.16 -19.90 -3.15
C ASP A 36 -0.37 -19.98 -4.47
N GLY A 37 0.32 -18.90 -4.86
CA GLY A 37 1.13 -18.79 -6.07
C GLY A 37 0.35 -18.67 -7.38
N MET A 38 -0.98 -18.61 -7.32
CA MET A 38 -1.85 -18.71 -8.49
C MET A 38 -2.03 -17.40 -9.25
N ARG A 39 -1.90 -16.25 -8.56
CA ARG A 39 -2.12 -14.93 -9.16
C ARG A 39 -0.92 -14.02 -8.97
N ASN A 40 -0.68 -13.18 -9.98
CA ASN A 40 0.32 -12.14 -9.92
C ASN A 40 -0.18 -10.99 -9.05
N MET A 41 0.71 -10.34 -8.32
CA MET A 41 0.35 -9.27 -7.39
C MET A 41 1.43 -8.20 -7.36
N ILE A 42 1.04 -6.93 -7.32
CA ILE A 42 1.92 -5.85 -6.90
C ILE A 42 1.66 -5.58 -5.42
N LYS A 43 2.70 -5.76 -4.60
CA LYS A 43 2.66 -5.47 -3.17
C LYS A 43 3.24 -4.08 -2.92
N LEU A 44 2.41 -3.21 -2.37
CA LEU A 44 2.76 -1.88 -1.92
C LEU A 44 3.03 -1.90 -0.42
N ARG A 45 4.19 -1.37 -0.01
CA ARG A 45 4.43 -0.94 1.37
C ARG A 45 4.14 0.55 1.42
N ILE A 46 3.15 0.92 2.22
CA ILE A 46 2.71 2.29 2.41
C ILE A 46 3.16 2.73 3.80
N THR A 47 3.61 3.99 3.91
CA THR A 47 4.08 4.58 5.17
C THR A 47 3.46 5.94 5.41
N GLY A 48 3.10 6.21 6.66
CA GLY A 48 2.58 7.50 7.12
C GLY A 48 3.69 8.39 7.69
N GLU A 49 3.33 9.62 8.05
CA GLU A 49 4.27 10.62 8.56
C GLU A 49 4.83 10.30 9.96
N ASN A 50 4.09 9.55 10.79
CA ASN A 50 4.49 9.23 12.16
C ASN A 50 5.01 7.79 12.28
N GLU A 51 5.78 7.36 11.28
CA GLU A 51 6.41 6.04 11.15
C GLU A 51 5.44 4.86 11.02
N GLU A 52 4.16 5.14 10.73
CA GLU A 52 3.19 4.10 10.40
C GLU A 52 3.62 3.30 9.17
N SER A 53 3.32 2.01 9.14
CA SER A 53 3.49 1.20 7.94
C SER A 53 2.38 0.17 7.78
N GLY A 54 1.91 0.03 6.54
CA GLY A 54 0.93 -0.96 6.14
C GLY A 54 1.27 -1.55 4.77
N PHE A 55 0.57 -2.62 4.42
CA PHE A 55 0.67 -3.24 3.10
C PHE A 55 -0.67 -3.15 2.38
N TYR A 56 -0.61 -2.83 1.09
CA TYR A 56 -1.73 -2.88 0.16
C TYR A 56 -1.33 -3.75 -1.04
N ASN A 57 -2.23 -4.63 -1.45
CA ASN A 57 -1.94 -5.69 -2.42
C ASN A 57 -2.89 -5.55 -3.61
N ILE A 58 -2.33 -5.31 -4.79
CA ILE A 58 -3.08 -5.27 -6.06
C ILE A 58 -2.93 -6.62 -6.73
N THR A 59 -4.00 -7.41 -6.83
CA THR A 59 -3.95 -8.76 -7.39
C THR A 59 -4.46 -8.76 -8.82
N PHE A 60 -3.63 -9.18 -9.76
CA PHE A 60 -3.94 -9.15 -11.19
C PHE A 60 -4.60 -10.45 -11.66
N GLY A 61 -5.36 -10.35 -12.75
CA GLY A 61 -6.07 -11.47 -13.39
C GLY A 61 -7.58 -11.47 -13.18
N ASP A 62 -8.14 -10.43 -12.56
CA ASP A 62 -9.57 -10.11 -12.54
C ASP A 62 -9.80 -8.59 -12.52
N GLU A 63 -11.03 -8.16 -12.79
CA GLU A 63 -11.43 -6.75 -12.87
C GLU A 63 -11.15 -5.97 -11.57
N MET A 64 -11.16 -6.65 -10.42
CA MET A 64 -10.90 -6.02 -9.12
C MET A 64 -9.45 -5.51 -9.01
N GLY A 65 -8.48 -6.25 -9.55
CA GLY A 65 -7.08 -5.82 -9.57
C GLY A 65 -6.86 -4.57 -10.40
N GLU A 66 -7.48 -4.52 -11.58
CA GLU A 66 -7.42 -3.39 -12.50
C GLU A 66 -8.06 -2.15 -11.86
N GLU A 67 -9.24 -2.30 -11.25
CA GLU A 67 -9.91 -1.24 -10.52
C GLU A 67 -9.05 -0.71 -9.35
N GLN A 68 -8.45 -1.60 -8.57
CA GLN A 68 -7.54 -1.22 -7.47
C GLN A 68 -6.33 -0.43 -7.96
N LEU A 69 -5.74 -0.81 -9.11
CA LEU A 69 -4.65 -0.05 -9.71
C LEU A 69 -5.11 1.33 -10.15
N MET A 70 -6.30 1.42 -10.77
CA MET A 70 -6.88 2.71 -11.19
C MET A 70 -7.15 3.65 -10.00
N PHE A 71 -7.62 3.14 -8.86
CA PHE A 71 -7.75 3.93 -7.64
C PHE A 71 -6.40 4.47 -7.16
N VAL A 72 -5.35 3.64 -7.20
CA VAL A 72 -3.99 4.07 -6.85
C VAL A 72 -3.51 5.18 -7.78
N LEU A 73 -3.65 5.02 -9.10
CA LEU A 73 -3.24 6.05 -10.05
C LEU A 73 -4.04 7.35 -9.88
N THR A 74 -5.34 7.24 -9.63
CA THR A 74 -6.22 8.40 -9.38
C THR A 74 -5.79 9.15 -8.11
N SER A 75 -5.49 8.42 -7.04
CA SER A 75 -5.00 9.00 -5.78
C SER A 75 -3.68 9.76 -5.98
N ILE A 76 -2.75 9.17 -6.74
CA ILE A 76 -1.46 9.79 -7.11
C ILE A 76 -1.70 11.07 -7.92
N MET A 77 -2.61 11.03 -8.89
CA MET A 77 -2.99 12.17 -9.71
C MET A 77 -3.60 13.30 -8.88
N ASN A 78 -4.48 12.98 -7.94
CA ASN A 78 -5.10 13.97 -7.06
C ASN A 78 -4.08 14.61 -6.10
N ASN A 79 -3.02 13.90 -5.75
CA ASN A 79 -1.86 14.46 -5.04
C ASN A 79 -0.92 15.30 -5.94
N GLY A 80 -1.35 15.63 -7.17
CA GLY A 80 -0.65 16.55 -8.07
C GLY A 80 0.47 15.94 -8.90
N PHE A 81 0.53 14.61 -9.04
CA PHE A 81 1.49 13.94 -9.89
C PHE A 81 0.88 13.56 -11.24
N ASP A 82 1.59 13.85 -12.32
CA ASP A 82 1.17 13.42 -13.65
C ASP A 82 1.22 11.88 -13.77
N ILE A 83 0.27 11.34 -14.54
CA ILE A 83 0.21 9.93 -14.93
C ILE A 83 0.66 9.84 -16.40
N PRO A 84 1.90 9.40 -16.67
CA PRO A 84 2.39 9.23 -18.04
C PRO A 84 1.49 8.29 -18.85
N GLU A 85 1.01 8.75 -20.01
CA GLU A 85 0.13 7.98 -20.91
C GLU A 85 0.91 6.89 -21.69
N GLU A 86 2.22 7.03 -21.79
CA GLU A 86 3.10 6.09 -22.47
C GLU A 86 3.37 4.79 -21.68
N ILE A 87 3.06 4.77 -20.38
CA ILE A 87 3.21 3.59 -19.53
C ILE A 87 1.96 2.72 -19.67
N ASP A 88 2.16 1.46 -20.03
CA ASP A 88 1.11 0.45 -19.99
C ASP A 88 0.94 -0.04 -18.55
N TYR A 89 -0.06 0.48 -17.83
CA TYR A 89 -0.26 0.17 -16.40
C TYR A 89 -0.87 -1.22 -16.20
N ASP A 90 0.00 -2.20 -15.96
CA ASP A 90 -0.35 -3.61 -15.71
C ASP A 90 0.69 -4.25 -14.75
N TYR A 91 0.68 -5.57 -14.61
CA TYR A 91 1.67 -6.34 -13.87
C TYR A 91 3.03 -6.35 -14.57
N ASN A 92 3.75 -5.22 -14.51
CA ASN A 92 5.07 -5.06 -15.09
C ASN A 92 5.99 -4.18 -14.23
N GLN A 93 7.26 -4.13 -14.61
CA GLN A 93 8.29 -3.43 -13.84
C GLN A 93 8.14 -1.89 -13.95
N GLU A 94 7.69 -1.37 -15.09
CA GLU A 94 7.48 0.07 -15.30
C GLU A 94 6.41 0.61 -14.35
N THR A 95 5.30 -0.10 -14.21
CA THR A 95 4.25 0.21 -13.23
C THR A 95 4.82 0.20 -11.81
N VAL A 96 5.59 -0.82 -11.44
CA VAL A 96 6.22 -0.89 -10.11
C VAL A 96 7.20 0.26 -9.88
N ASP A 97 7.95 0.67 -10.88
CA ASP A 97 8.91 1.77 -10.76
C ASP A 97 8.20 3.12 -10.66
N PHE A 98 7.13 3.33 -11.43
CA PHE A 98 6.30 4.52 -11.34
C PHE A 98 5.67 4.69 -9.95
N LEU A 99 5.12 3.61 -9.37
CA LEU A 99 4.42 3.67 -8.09
C LEU A 99 5.30 4.01 -6.88
N LYS A 100 6.63 3.88 -6.99
CA LYS A 100 7.55 4.14 -5.87
C LYS A 100 7.59 5.62 -5.51
N ASN A 101 7.59 5.89 -4.20
CA ASN A 101 7.64 7.23 -3.61
C ASN A 101 6.49 8.14 -4.04
N LYS A 102 5.36 7.56 -4.46
CA LYS A 102 4.17 8.32 -4.81
C LYS A 102 3.27 8.51 -3.59
N PRO A 103 2.73 9.71 -3.38
CA PRO A 103 1.74 9.94 -2.33
C PRO A 103 0.38 9.35 -2.72
N VAL A 104 -0.38 8.92 -1.72
CA VAL A 104 -1.72 8.34 -1.84
C VAL A 104 -2.55 8.65 -0.60
N TYR A 105 -3.86 8.67 -0.76
CA TYR A 105 -4.84 8.66 0.32
C TYR A 105 -5.29 7.24 0.62
N ILE A 106 -5.38 6.86 1.90
CA ILE A 106 -5.76 5.50 2.30
C ILE A 106 -6.87 5.50 3.35
N GLU A 107 -7.71 4.48 3.29
CA GLU A 107 -8.65 4.12 4.36
C GLU A 107 -8.09 2.94 5.15
N VAL A 108 -8.05 3.07 6.47
CA VAL A 108 -7.56 2.04 7.39
C VAL A 108 -8.69 1.60 8.31
N LYS A 109 -8.92 0.29 8.38
CA LYS A 109 -9.84 -0.31 9.34
C LYS A 109 -9.12 -1.24 10.28
N ASN A 110 -9.63 -1.33 11.50
CA ASN A 110 -9.12 -2.27 12.48
C ASN A 110 -9.50 -3.71 12.11
N LYS A 111 -8.50 -4.60 12.09
CA LYS A 111 -8.70 -6.04 11.84
C LYS A 111 -8.02 -6.88 12.91
N ILE A 112 -8.70 -7.92 13.36
CA ILE A 112 -8.09 -8.90 14.28
C ILE A 112 -7.21 -9.85 13.47
N TYR A 113 -5.91 -9.82 13.73
CA TYR A 113 -4.93 -10.75 13.18
C TYR A 113 -4.19 -11.45 14.31
N MET A 114 -4.30 -12.78 14.37
CA MET A 114 -3.69 -13.61 15.42
C MET A 114 -4.00 -13.11 16.85
N GLY A 115 -5.24 -12.68 17.10
CA GLY A 115 -5.69 -12.20 18.40
C GLY A 115 -5.26 -10.77 18.77
N LYS A 116 -4.60 -10.04 17.86
CA LYS A 116 -4.28 -8.62 18.03
C LYS A 116 -5.04 -7.77 17.01
N THR A 117 -5.65 -6.68 17.47
CA THR A 117 -6.19 -5.66 16.57
C THR A 117 -5.02 -4.91 15.92
N ARG A 118 -5.06 -4.78 14.59
CA ARG A 118 -4.07 -4.06 13.79
C ARG A 118 -4.77 -3.25 12.71
N GLY A 119 -4.21 -2.09 12.37
CA GLY A 119 -4.64 -1.31 11.23
C GLY A 119 -4.41 -2.09 9.94
N ASN A 120 -5.44 -2.19 9.12
CA ASN A 120 -5.37 -2.78 7.79
C ASN A 120 -5.82 -1.74 6.76
N ILE A 121 -4.94 -1.45 5.79
CA ILE A 121 -5.29 -0.61 4.64
C ILE A 121 -6.32 -1.38 3.82
N THR A 122 -7.56 -0.88 3.81
CA THR A 122 -8.66 -1.53 3.10
C THR A 122 -8.84 -0.97 1.71
N ARG A 123 -8.62 0.33 1.53
CA ARG A 123 -8.83 1.05 0.26
C ARG A 123 -7.77 2.13 0.07
N VAL A 124 -7.51 2.41 -1.20
CA VAL A 124 -6.84 3.64 -1.65
C VAL A 124 -7.93 4.55 -2.18
N LEU A 125 -7.92 5.80 -1.76
CA LEU A 125 -9.01 6.75 -1.98
C LEU A 125 -8.61 7.81 -3.00
N ASN A 126 -9.60 8.33 -3.72
CA ASN A 126 -9.45 9.61 -4.41
C ASN A 126 -9.64 10.79 -3.43
N GLN A 127 -9.42 12.03 -3.89
CA GLN A 127 -9.56 13.22 -3.03
C GLN A 127 -10.97 13.37 -2.45
N GLU A 128 -12.01 13.21 -3.28
CA GLU A 128 -13.40 13.40 -2.86
C GLU A 128 -13.80 12.40 -1.76
N GLU A 129 -13.39 11.14 -1.91
CA GLU A 129 -13.60 10.11 -0.89
C GLU A 129 -12.82 10.38 0.38
N PHE A 130 -11.58 10.88 0.27
CA PHE A 130 -10.76 11.24 1.42
C PHE A 130 -11.39 12.39 2.20
N ASP A 131 -11.76 13.48 1.54
CA ASP A 131 -12.37 14.66 2.16
C ASP A 131 -13.70 14.29 2.82
N ALA A 132 -14.56 13.52 2.14
CA ALA A 132 -15.85 13.10 2.66
C ALA A 132 -15.72 12.25 3.93
N LEU A 133 -14.75 11.34 3.98
CA LEU A 133 -14.53 10.48 5.15
C LEU A 133 -13.81 11.22 6.28
N TYR A 134 -12.96 12.18 5.96
CA TYR A 134 -12.27 13.00 6.97
C TYR A 134 -13.23 13.92 7.72
N GLU A 135 -14.27 14.43 7.06
CA GLU A 135 -15.31 15.25 7.70
C GLU A 135 -16.25 14.45 8.63
N ASP A 136 -16.33 13.13 8.45
CA ASP A 136 -17.17 12.22 9.25
C ASP A 136 -16.46 11.69 10.53
N GLU A 137 -15.17 11.97 10.72
CA GLU A 137 -14.35 11.60 11.90
C GLU A 137 -14.38 12.64 13.04
#